data_AF-A0A5J6F9B8-F1
#
_entry.id   AF-A0A5J6F9B8-F1
#
_cell.length_a   1.000
_cell.length_b   1.000
_cell.length_c   1.000
_cell.angle_alpha   90.00
_cell.angle_beta   90.00
_cell.angle_gamma   90.00
#
_symmetry.space_group_name_H-M   'P 1'
#
loop_
_entity.id
_entity.type
_entity.pdbx_description
1 polymer ?
#
loop_
_entity_poly.entity_id
_entity_poly.type
_entity_poly.pdbx_seq_one_letter_code
_entity_poly.pdbx_strand_id
1 'polypeptide(L)'
;MATPPPPGSIQTSAQSENEKGYTALSMVKSGIQQSQQEVRTTMGSLMAAYGGQDGGAFQRLLADWNGQVDLITKNIGEMMQKLQETGVQQRNVQQQTTDSILGSSRSNDVFNQLT
;
A
#
# COMPACT_ATOMS: atom_id res chain seq x y z
N MET A 1 -13.06 -25.41 -22.13
CA MET A 1 -11.72 -25.33 -21.49
C MET A 1 -11.23 -23.90 -21.66
N ALA A 2 -11.00 -23.16 -20.58
CA ALA A 2 -10.50 -21.79 -20.66
C ALA A 2 -9.01 -21.83 -21.00
N THR A 3 -8.61 -21.13 -22.06
CA THR A 3 -7.20 -20.96 -22.42
C THR A 3 -6.47 -20.24 -21.27
N PRO A 4 -5.25 -20.67 -20.91
CA PRO A 4 -4.46 -19.96 -19.92
C PRO A 4 -4.26 -18.50 -20.37
N PRO A 5 -4.33 -17.52 -19.46
CA PRO A 5 -4.05 -16.14 -19.81
C PRO A 5 -2.63 -16.04 -20.38
N PRO A 6 -2.38 -15.17 -21.37
CA PRO A 6 -1.03 -14.98 -21.89
C PRO A 6 -0.08 -14.61 -20.73
N PRO A 7 1.18 -15.10 -20.71
CA PRO A 7 2.10 -14.96 -19.57
C PRO A 7 2.22 -13.53 -19.00
N GLY A 8 2.04 -12.50 -19.83
CA GLY A 8 2.10 -11.09 -19.43
C GLY A 8 0.81 -10.51 -18.82
N SER A 9 -0.36 -11.14 -19.00
CA SER A 9 -1.62 -10.56 -18.50
C SER A 9 -1.76 -10.69 -16.99
N ILE A 10 -1.37 -11.83 -16.40
CA ILE A 10 -1.42 -12.03 -14.95
C ILE A 10 -0.43 -11.10 -14.21
N GLN A 11 0.79 -10.96 -14.73
CA GLN A 11 1.82 -10.10 -14.12
C GLN A 11 1.45 -8.60 -14.19
N THR A 12 0.91 -8.16 -15.33
CA THR A 12 0.44 -6.76 -15.47
C THR A 12 -0.77 -6.49 -14.57
N SER A 13 -1.70 -7.45 -14.45
CA SER A 13 -2.83 -7.34 -13.51
C SER A 13 -2.35 -7.25 -12.06
N ALA A 14 -1.39 -8.08 -11.65
CA ALA A 14 -0.85 -8.04 -10.29
C ALA A 14 -0.17 -6.70 -9.96
N GLN A 15 0.51 -6.08 -10.93
CA GLN A 15 1.10 -4.77 -10.77
C GLN A 15 0.04 -3.66 -10.67
N SER A 16 -1.01 -3.74 -11.50
CA SER A 16 -2.15 -2.81 -11.42
C SER A 16 -2.87 -2.88 -10.08
N GLU A 17 -3.11 -4.08 -9.55
CA GLU A 17 -3.73 -4.25 -8.23
C GLU A 17 -2.84 -3.72 -7.10
N ASN A 18 -1.51 -3.86 -7.23
CA ASN A 18 -0.56 -3.31 -6.28
C ASN A 18 -0.59 -1.76 -6.25
N GLU A 19 -0.65 -1.11 -7.42
CA GLU A 19 -0.79 0.35 -7.54
C GLU A 19 -2.13 0.86 -6.98
N LYS A 20 -3.23 0.15 -7.26
CA LYS A 20 -4.55 0.45 -6.69
C LYS A 20 -4.52 0.35 -5.16
N GLY A 21 -3.92 -0.72 -4.62
CA GLY A 21 -3.77 -0.92 -3.19
C GLY A 21 -2.98 0.21 -2.54
N TYR A 22 -1.86 0.63 -3.16
CA TYR A 22 -1.05 1.74 -2.66
C TYR A 22 -1.86 3.04 -2.63
N THR A 23 -2.57 3.34 -3.71
CA THR A 23 -3.42 4.54 -3.83
C THR A 23 -4.51 4.56 -2.76
N ALA A 24 -5.18 3.42 -2.57
CA ALA A 24 -6.21 3.27 -1.54
C ALA A 24 -5.65 3.53 -0.14
N LEU A 25 -4.52 2.92 0.21
CA LEU A 25 -3.85 3.13 1.50
C LEU A 25 -3.40 4.59 1.69
N SER A 26 -2.92 5.25 0.63
CA SER A 26 -2.57 6.66 0.67
C SER A 26 -3.78 7.54 0.99
N MET A 27 -4.94 7.29 0.36
CA MET A 27 -6.18 8.02 0.66
C MET A 27 -6.65 7.79 2.10
N VAL A 28 -6.62 6.55 2.57
CA VAL A 28 -6.98 6.21 3.95
C VAL A 28 -6.06 6.93 4.94
N LYS A 29 -4.75 6.94 4.70
CA LYS A 29 -3.78 7.66 5.55
C LYS A 29 -4.10 9.15 5.63
N SER A 30 -4.38 9.79 4.50
CA SER A 30 -4.77 11.20 4.47
C SER A 30 -6.08 11.46 5.23
N GLY A 31 -7.08 10.58 5.07
CA GLY A 31 -8.33 10.68 5.82
C GLY A 31 -8.13 10.58 7.34
N ILE A 32 -7.28 9.66 7.78
CA ILE A 32 -6.94 9.52 9.21
C ILE A 32 -6.26 10.78 9.75
N GLN A 33 -5.31 11.34 9.01
CA GLN A 33 -4.61 12.57 9.40
C GLN A 33 -5.58 13.75 9.50
N GLN A 34 -6.56 13.84 8.61
CA GLN A 34 -7.62 14.85 8.70
C GLN A 34 -8.46 14.65 9.96
N SER A 35 -8.94 13.43 10.24
CA SER A 35 -9.70 13.14 11.44
C SER A 35 -8.91 13.44 12.73
N GLN A 36 -7.60 13.20 12.76
CA GLN A 36 -6.72 13.64 13.85
C GLN A 36 -6.73 15.15 14.05
N GLN A 37 -6.71 15.91 12.97
CA GLN A 37 -6.77 17.36 13.06
C GLN A 37 -8.13 17.85 13.58
N GLU A 38 -9.21 17.26 13.11
CA GLU A 38 -10.57 17.57 13.55
C GLU A 38 -10.77 17.26 15.03
N VAL A 39 -10.34 16.09 15.50
CA VAL A 39 -10.42 15.72 16.93
C VAL A 39 -9.59 16.68 17.79
N ARG A 40 -8.36 17.03 17.37
CA ARG A 40 -7.54 18.03 18.09
C ARG A 40 -8.19 19.40 18.15
N THR A 41 -8.87 19.81 17.07
CA THR A 41 -9.56 21.10 17.00
C THR A 41 -10.78 21.13 17.92
N THR A 42 -11.63 20.11 17.84
CA THR A 42 -12.78 19.94 18.76
C THR A 42 -12.32 19.85 20.21
N MET A 43 -11.20 19.18 20.49
CA MET A 43 -10.61 19.07 21.83
C MET A 43 -10.19 20.43 22.39
N GLY A 44 -9.50 21.27 21.61
CA GLY A 44 -9.10 22.60 22.05
C GLY A 44 -10.29 23.45 22.49
N SER A 45 -11.40 23.33 21.77
CA SER A 45 -12.67 23.98 22.10
C SER A 45 -13.35 23.36 23.33
N LEU A 46 -13.36 22.02 23.46
CA LEU A 46 -14.04 21.32 24.55
C LEU A 46 -13.31 21.48 25.89
N MET A 47 -11.98 21.43 25.90
CA MET A 47 -11.18 21.60 27.12
C MET A 47 -11.31 22.99 27.73
N ALA A 48 -11.59 24.01 26.89
CA ALA A 48 -11.90 25.35 27.38
C ALA A 48 -13.26 25.41 28.11
N ALA A 49 -14.18 24.49 27.81
CA ALA A 49 -15.54 24.47 28.34
C ALA A 49 -15.74 23.48 29.51
N TYR A 50 -15.02 22.36 29.54
CA TYR A 50 -15.16 21.30 30.54
C TYR A 50 -13.99 21.28 31.54
N GLY A 51 -14.20 21.92 32.69
CA GLY A 51 -13.33 21.76 33.87
C GLY A 51 -13.88 20.70 34.85
N GLY A 52 -13.00 20.00 35.57
CA GLY A 52 -13.37 19.03 36.61
C GLY A 52 -13.16 17.56 36.24
N GLN A 53 -13.83 16.65 36.96
CA GLN A 53 -13.66 15.20 36.86
C GLN A 53 -13.94 14.65 35.44
N ASP A 54 -14.93 15.21 34.73
CA ASP A 54 -15.29 14.79 33.37
C ASP A 54 -14.22 15.14 32.34
N GLY A 55 -13.51 16.26 32.54
CA GLY A 55 -12.38 16.65 31.71
C GLY A 55 -11.22 15.64 31.80
N GLY A 56 -10.98 15.09 32.99
CA GLY A 56 -9.94 14.06 33.20
C GLY A 56 -10.27 12.73 32.53
N ALA A 57 -11.53 12.28 32.60
CA ALA A 57 -11.98 11.07 31.90
C ALA A 57 -11.89 11.23 30.37
N PHE A 58 -12.29 12.40 29.86
CA PHE A 58 -12.20 12.73 28.44
C PHE A 58 -10.75 12.80 27.93
N GLN A 59 -9.82 13.39 28.71
CA GLN A 59 -8.40 13.39 28.39
C GLN A 59 -7.81 11.97 28.26
N ARG A 60 -8.24 11.05 29.14
CA ARG A 60 -7.77 9.66 29.07
C ARG A 60 -8.28 8.95 27.83
N LEU A 61 -9.56 9.11 27.51
CA LEU A 61 -10.15 8.59 26.27
C LEU A 61 -9.42 9.09 25.03
N LEU A 62 -9.05 10.37 25.01
CA LEU A 62 -8.29 10.97 23.92
C LEU A 62 -6.86 10.43 23.83
N ALA A 63 -6.19 10.19 24.95
CA ALA A 63 -4.87 9.58 24.96
C ALA A 63 -4.92 8.17 24.36
N ASP A 64 -5.90 7.37 24.76
CA ASP A 64 -6.11 6.02 24.23
C ASP A 64 -6.45 6.06 22.72
N TRP A 65 -7.32 6.99 22.31
CA TRP A 65 -7.66 7.19 20.90
C TRP A 65 -6.43 7.57 20.07
N ASN A 66 -5.64 8.55 20.51
CA ASN A 66 -4.40 8.94 19.82
C ASN A 66 -3.45 7.76 19.66
N GLY A 67 -3.25 6.95 20.72
CA GLY A 67 -2.41 5.77 20.66
C GLY A 67 -2.88 4.73 19.64
N GLN A 68 -4.19 4.51 19.53
CA GLN A 68 -4.75 3.62 18.51
C GLN A 68 -4.55 4.17 17.09
N VAL A 69 -4.77 5.46 16.89
CA VAL A 69 -4.62 6.08 15.57
C VAL A 69 -3.15 6.06 15.11
N ASP A 70 -2.20 6.27 16.01
CA ASP A 70 -0.77 6.17 15.71
C ASP A 70 -0.38 4.75 15.27
N LEU A 71 -0.91 3.72 15.97
CA LEU A 71 -0.72 2.33 15.59
C LEU A 71 -1.28 2.03 14.20
N ILE A 72 -2.51 2.46 13.92
CA ILE A 72 -3.16 2.26 12.61
C ILE A 72 -2.36 2.97 11.51
N THR A 73 -1.95 4.21 11.74
CA THR A 73 -1.18 5.01 10.78
C THR A 73 0.17 4.37 10.48
N LYS A 74 0.84 3.84 11.50
CA LYS A 74 2.07 3.07 11.34
C LYS A 74 1.86 1.83 10.48
N ASN A 75 0.85 1.01 10.80
CA ASN A 75 0.54 -0.20 10.06
C ASN A 75 0.22 0.09 8.58
N ILE A 76 -0.51 1.17 8.30
CA ILE A 76 -0.77 1.64 6.92
C ILE A 76 0.53 2.01 6.22
N GLY A 77 1.43 2.74 6.90
CA GLY A 77 2.75 3.07 6.36
C GLY A 77 3.58 1.84 6.00
N GLU A 78 3.60 0.83 6.88
CA GLU A 78 4.27 -0.44 6.63
C GLU A 78 3.66 -1.21 5.45
N MET A 79 2.32 -1.21 5.33
CA MET A 79 1.66 -1.82 4.17
C MET A 79 1.99 -1.10 2.86
N MET A 80 2.00 0.24 2.85
CA MET A 80 2.41 1.03 1.69
C MET A 80 3.84 0.70 1.26
N GLN A 81 4.76 0.58 2.23
CA GLN A 81 6.14 0.18 1.96
C GLN A 81 6.21 -1.22 1.34
N LYS A 82 5.50 -2.20 1.89
CA LYS A 82 5.46 -3.57 1.35
C LYS A 82 4.90 -3.63 -0.07
N LEU A 83 3.87 -2.85 -0.40
CA LEU A 83 3.37 -2.74 -1.78
C LEU A 83 4.42 -2.15 -2.71
N GLN A 84 5.16 -1.12 -2.27
CA GLN A 84 6.23 -0.54 -3.06
C GLN A 84 7.37 -1.54 -3.31
N GLU A 85 7.80 -2.25 -2.27
CA GLU A 85 8.80 -3.34 -2.38
C GLU A 85 8.31 -4.44 -3.33
N THR A 86 7.05 -4.86 -3.22
CA THR A 86 6.42 -5.84 -4.11
C THR A 86 6.44 -5.37 -5.57
N GLY A 87 6.15 -4.10 -5.83
CA GLY A 87 6.18 -3.53 -7.18
C GLY A 87 7.60 -3.47 -7.78
N VAL A 88 8.64 -3.27 -6.97
CA VAL A 88 10.03 -3.38 -7.42
C VAL A 88 10.37 -4.83 -7.77
N GLN A 89 10.03 -5.78 -6.89
CA GLN A 89 10.31 -7.19 -7.15
C GLN A 89 9.57 -7.73 -8.38
N GLN A 90 8.31 -7.34 -8.59
CA GLN A 90 7.56 -7.71 -9.78
C GLN A 90 8.24 -7.22 -11.07
N ARG A 91 8.74 -5.98 -11.09
CA ARG A 91 9.49 -5.45 -12.25
C ARG A 91 10.79 -6.20 -12.51
N ASN A 92 11.54 -6.53 -11.46
CA ASN A 92 12.77 -7.32 -11.59
C ASN A 92 12.49 -8.70 -12.19
N VAL A 93 11.44 -9.37 -11.71
CA VAL A 93 11.03 -10.68 -12.24
C VAL A 93 10.57 -10.59 -13.69
N GLN A 94 9.81 -9.55 -14.06
CA GLN A 94 9.40 -9.32 -15.46
C GLN A 94 10.62 -9.14 -16.38
N GLN A 95 11.62 -8.38 -15.95
CA GLN A 95 12.84 -8.17 -16.72
C GLN A 95 13.61 -9.48 -16.90
N GLN A 96 13.86 -10.21 -15.81
CA GLN A 96 14.54 -11.52 -15.85
C GLN A 96 13.82 -12.53 -16.76
N THR A 97 12.48 -12.55 -16.68
CA THR A 97 11.65 -13.42 -17.53
C THR A 97 11.79 -13.04 -19.00
N THR A 98 11.74 -11.75 -19.31
CA THR A 98 11.89 -11.23 -20.67
C THR A 98 13.26 -11.56 -21.25
N ASP A 99 14.33 -11.33 -20.49
CA ASP A 99 15.70 -11.63 -20.91
C ASP A 99 15.89 -13.14 -21.15
N SER A 100 15.32 -13.99 -20.29
CA SER A 100 15.36 -15.45 -20.44
C SER A 100 14.63 -15.93 -21.71
N ILE A 101 13.45 -15.36 -21.99
CA ILE A 101 12.67 -15.67 -23.19
C ILE A 101 13.43 -15.21 -24.44
N LEU A 102 13.90 -13.97 -24.48
CA LEU A 102 14.65 -13.43 -25.62
C LEU A 102 15.95 -14.19 -25.87
N GLY A 103 16.65 -14.60 -24.81
CA GLY A 103 17.83 -15.46 -24.91
C GLY A 103 17.51 -16.82 -25.52
N SER A 104 16.42 -17.44 -25.09
CA SER A 104 15.96 -18.74 -25.62
C SER A 104 15.52 -18.65 -27.09
N SER A 105 14.79 -17.59 -27.46
CA SER A 105 14.39 -17.35 -28.85
C SER A 105 15.60 -17.18 -29.78
N ARG A 106 16.63 -16.44 -29.35
CA ARG A 106 17.88 -16.31 -30.11
C ARG A 106 18.58 -17.65 -30.33
N SER A 107 18.59 -18.54 -29.33
CA SER A 107 19.17 -19.88 -29.49
C SER A 107 18.41 -20.74 -30.51
N ASN A 108 17.07 -20.66 -30.54
CA ASN A 108 16.26 -21.36 -31.54
C ASN A 108 16.44 -20.78 -32.96
N ASP A 109 16.56 -19.46 -33.11
CA ASP A 109 16.82 -18.84 -34.41
C ASP A 109 18.18 -19.26 -34.97
N VAL A 110 19.22 -19.33 -34.12
CA VAL A 110 20.54 -19.84 -34.51
C VAL A 110 20.46 -21.32 -34.90
N PHE A 111 19.69 -22.12 -34.17
CA PHE A 111 19.52 -23.55 -34.49
C PHE A 111 18.79 -23.74 -35.83
N ASN A 112 17.72 -22.99 -36.09
CA ASN A 112 16.99 -23.02 -37.36
C ASN A 112 17.83 -22.54 -38.56
N GLN A 113 18.85 -21.70 -38.35
CA GLN A 113 19.79 -21.31 -39.42
C GLN A 113 20.80 -22.41 -39.78
N LEU A 114 20.91 -23.48 -38.99
CA LEU A 114 21.86 -24.57 -39.17
C LEU A 114 21.24 -25.87 -39.72
N THR A 115 19.92 -25.89 -39.96
CA THR A 115 19.15 -27.01 -40.56
C THR A 115 18.50 -26.59 -41.86
#